data_AF-A0AAW0BML8-F1
#
_entry.id   AF-A0AAW0BML8-F1
#
_cell.length_a   1.000
_cell.length_b   1.000
_cell.length_c   1.000
_cell.angle_alpha   90.00
_cell.angle_beta   90.00
_cell.angle_gamma   90.00
#
_symmetry.space_group_name_H-M   'P 1'
#
loop_
_entity.id
_entity.type
_entity.pdbx_description
1 polymer ?
#
loop_
_entity_poly.entity_id
_entity_poly.type
_entity_poly.pdbx_seq_one_letter_code
_entity_poly.pdbx_strand_id
1 'polypeptide(L)'
;MAESLSSEHTYPGFESSEQESDSESDFDPRDIDKGSDPIDEGDNELSSTPSTSKLPLGPLAVKILKILAVIQGNGLTVAHFLDALSWGDRDCTRDATVRAARRGLCTSPLLPGIIRRWHKPPRSPNSRKGRPEAARSVMEHFALECSREIFERELEGLADIFESPFGDDISEAELTSLSFPQTVKLVKSKAPNLWELLFRLARTEGQQTRNPNKNPSNIVLIVLAMFSYTRTHHRGRLQKLFAVYFKFRGLSAEGFDTLHLIYERCDVGTVVAKIQKE
;
A
#
# COMPACT_ATOMS: atom_id res chain seq x y z
N MET A 1 -2.46 -28.08 74.84
CA MET A 1 -3.94 -28.07 74.89
C MET A 1 -4.38 -26.95 73.98
N ALA A 2 -4.57 -27.28 72.70
CA ALA A 2 -5.89 -27.40 72.03
C ALA A 2 -6.25 -26.01 71.44
N GLU A 3 -6.53 -25.81 70.15
CA GLU A 3 -6.87 -26.68 69.03
C GLU A 3 -6.49 -25.98 67.71
N SER A 4 -6.09 -26.80 66.74
CA SER A 4 -6.06 -26.54 65.31
C SER A 4 -7.45 -26.24 64.75
N LEU A 5 -7.57 -25.41 63.71
CA LEU A 5 -8.41 -25.73 62.55
C LEU A 5 -8.04 -24.90 61.32
N SER A 6 -7.63 -25.65 60.31
CA SER A 6 -7.43 -25.36 58.91
C SER A 6 -8.70 -24.82 58.27
N SER A 7 -8.58 -23.90 57.32
CA SER A 7 -9.64 -23.61 56.34
C SER A 7 -9.04 -23.50 54.96
N GLU A 8 -9.48 -24.45 54.13
CA GLU A 8 -9.04 -24.73 52.78
C GLU A 8 -9.45 -23.64 51.79
N HIS A 9 -8.55 -23.39 50.83
CA HIS A 9 -8.84 -22.72 49.59
C HIS A 9 -9.88 -23.52 48.79
N THR A 10 -10.96 -22.84 48.36
CA THR A 10 -11.84 -23.31 47.30
C THR A 10 -12.03 -22.16 46.32
N TYR A 11 -11.33 -22.21 45.19
CA TYR A 11 -11.62 -21.39 44.02
C TYR A 11 -12.77 -22.05 43.25
N PRO A 12 -13.82 -21.31 42.86
CA PRO A 12 -14.88 -21.86 42.03
C PRO A 12 -14.37 -22.14 40.61
N GLY A 13 -14.65 -23.36 40.15
CA GLY A 13 -14.25 -23.88 38.85
C GLY A 13 -14.79 -23.05 37.70
N PHE A 14 -13.88 -22.68 36.79
CA PHE A 14 -14.21 -22.14 35.49
C PHE A 14 -14.41 -23.34 34.56
N GLU A 15 -15.65 -23.60 34.17
CA GLU A 15 -15.99 -24.62 33.18
C GLU A 15 -15.34 -24.28 31.84
N SER A 16 -14.43 -25.15 31.42
CA SER A 16 -13.81 -25.17 30.11
C SER A 16 -14.86 -25.62 29.08
N SER A 17 -15.41 -24.69 28.31
CA SER A 17 -16.06 -25.03 27.05
C SER A 17 -14.98 -25.17 25.98
N GLU A 18 -14.51 -26.39 25.77
CA GLU A 18 -13.76 -26.79 24.58
C GLU A 18 -14.68 -26.64 23.36
N GLN A 19 -14.42 -25.61 22.54
CA GLN A 19 -14.88 -25.58 21.16
C GLN A 19 -13.64 -25.75 20.28
N GLU A 20 -13.33 -27.01 19.99
CA GLU A 20 -12.58 -27.38 18.79
C GLU A 20 -13.34 -26.84 17.58
N SER A 21 -12.72 -25.90 16.86
CA SER A 21 -13.17 -25.47 15.55
C SER A 21 -12.05 -25.80 14.58
N ASP A 22 -12.08 -27.03 14.07
CA ASP A 22 -11.38 -27.41 12.85
C ASP A 22 -11.74 -26.42 11.74
N SER A 23 -10.72 -25.81 11.18
CA SER A 23 -10.83 -25.08 9.92
C SER A 23 -9.60 -25.41 9.10
N GLU A 24 -9.71 -26.57 8.45
CA GLU A 24 -8.86 -26.99 7.35
C GLU A 24 -8.79 -25.84 6.33
N SER A 25 -7.60 -25.30 6.12
CA SER A 25 -7.33 -24.35 5.07
C SER A 25 -7.12 -25.11 3.75
N ASP A 26 -8.14 -25.16 2.91
CA ASP A 26 -8.02 -25.53 1.50
C ASP A 26 -7.23 -24.44 0.76
N PHE A 27 -5.90 -24.57 0.79
CA PHE A 27 -5.00 -23.92 -0.15
C PHE A 27 -4.79 -24.88 -1.31
N ASP A 28 -5.52 -24.70 -2.43
CA ASP A 28 -5.30 -25.46 -3.66
C ASP A 28 -4.10 -24.87 -4.42
N PRO A 29 -2.97 -25.59 -4.57
CA PRO A 29 -1.76 -25.08 -5.22
C PRO A 29 -1.85 -24.94 -6.75
N ARG A 30 -3.05 -25.08 -7.35
CA ARG A 30 -3.24 -25.14 -8.81
C ARG A 30 -3.43 -23.80 -9.53
N ASP A 31 -3.38 -22.67 -8.81
CA ASP A 31 -3.44 -21.32 -9.42
C ASP A 31 -2.07 -20.71 -9.76
N ILE A 32 -1.03 -21.54 -9.94
CA ILE A 32 0.23 -21.10 -10.57
C ILE A 32 0.02 -21.13 -12.08
N ASP A 33 -0.40 -20.00 -12.63
CA ASP A 33 -0.46 -19.76 -14.07
C ASP A 33 0.93 -19.95 -14.69
N LYS A 34 1.08 -21.07 -15.39
CA LYS A 34 2.19 -21.37 -16.28
C LYS A 34 1.92 -20.69 -17.62
N GLY A 35 2.71 -19.66 -17.92
CA GLY A 35 2.65 -19.00 -19.21
C GLY A 35 3.93 -18.21 -19.53
N SER A 36 5.07 -18.89 -19.54
CA SER A 36 6.28 -18.41 -20.23
C SER A 36 6.30 -19.01 -21.64
N ASP A 37 6.35 -18.17 -22.67
CA ASP A 37 6.79 -18.48 -24.05
C ASP A 37 6.85 -17.16 -24.87
N PRO A 38 7.61 -17.06 -25.99
CA PRO A 38 9.02 -16.70 -26.01
C PRO A 38 9.27 -15.32 -26.67
N ILE A 39 10.49 -14.82 -26.55
CA ILE A 39 11.02 -13.64 -27.27
C ILE A 39 11.18 -14.01 -28.75
N ASP A 40 10.53 -13.25 -29.63
CA ASP A 40 10.73 -13.30 -31.08
C ASP A 40 11.39 -11.99 -31.54
N GLU A 41 12.70 -12.04 -31.76
CA GLU A 41 13.46 -11.04 -32.51
C GLU A 41 13.26 -11.31 -34.00
N GLY A 42 12.59 -10.39 -34.69
CA GLY A 42 12.40 -10.44 -36.14
C GLY A 42 12.31 -9.05 -36.72
N ASP A 43 13.41 -8.61 -37.34
CA ASP A 43 13.51 -7.43 -38.18
C ASP A 43 12.42 -7.41 -39.26
N ASN A 44 11.72 -6.28 -39.39
CA ASN A 44 10.95 -6.00 -40.60
C ASN A 44 10.87 -4.48 -40.84
N GLU A 45 11.89 -3.96 -41.53
CA GLU A 45 11.72 -2.79 -42.39
C GLU A 45 10.64 -3.12 -43.43
N LEU A 46 9.51 -2.43 -43.39
CA LEU A 46 8.80 -2.13 -44.64
C LEU A 46 7.91 -0.90 -44.48
N SER A 47 8.18 0.07 -45.36
CA SER A 47 7.32 1.20 -45.65
C SER A 47 5.87 0.75 -45.88
N SER A 48 4.90 1.45 -45.30
CA SER A 48 3.53 1.46 -45.84
C SER A 48 2.87 2.80 -45.57
N THR A 49 2.40 3.38 -46.66
CA THR A 49 1.81 4.70 -46.84
C THR A 49 0.51 4.92 -46.03
N PRO A 50 0.17 6.17 -45.68
CA PRO A 50 -1.06 6.46 -44.94
C PRO A 50 -2.26 6.53 -45.90
N SER A 51 -2.94 5.41 -46.09
CA SER A 51 -4.29 5.42 -46.67
C SER A 51 -5.27 5.95 -45.63
N THR A 52 -5.63 7.23 -45.75
CA THR A 52 -6.63 7.90 -44.90
C THR A 52 -7.88 8.20 -45.72
N SER A 53 -8.92 7.39 -45.54
CA SER A 53 -10.30 7.85 -45.76
C SER A 53 -10.63 8.84 -44.64
N LYS A 54 -10.33 10.13 -44.88
CA LYS A 54 -10.54 11.19 -43.88
C LYS A 54 -12.03 11.48 -43.74
N LEU A 55 -12.65 10.87 -42.73
CA LEU A 55 -13.84 11.46 -42.11
C LEU A 55 -13.52 12.92 -41.74
N PRO A 56 -14.45 13.87 -41.97
CA PRO A 56 -14.20 15.27 -41.68
C PRO A 56 -13.85 15.46 -40.20
N LEU A 57 -12.71 16.11 -39.94
CA LEU A 57 -12.25 16.39 -38.59
C LEU A 57 -13.24 17.32 -37.87
N GLY A 58 -13.53 17.01 -36.61
CA GLY A 58 -14.36 17.88 -35.77
C GLY A 58 -13.75 19.28 -35.58
N PRO A 59 -14.57 20.29 -35.24
CA PRO A 59 -14.13 21.69 -35.16
C PRO A 59 -13.03 21.92 -34.11
N LEU A 60 -13.04 21.16 -33.01
CA LEU A 60 -11.98 21.21 -32.00
C LEU A 60 -10.65 20.70 -32.54
N ALA A 61 -10.65 19.61 -33.30
CA ALA A 61 -9.43 19.03 -33.86
C ALA A 61 -8.73 20.02 -34.81
N VAL A 62 -9.50 20.77 -35.62
CA VAL A 62 -8.95 21.83 -36.49
C VAL A 62 -8.28 22.94 -35.66
N LYS A 63 -8.88 23.36 -34.54
CA LYS A 63 -8.27 24.37 -33.65
C LYS A 63 -6.97 23.86 -33.03
N ILE A 64 -6.95 22.61 -32.57
CA ILE A 64 -5.75 21.99 -32.00
C ILE A 64 -4.64 21.87 -33.04
N LEU A 65 -4.94 21.48 -34.28
CA LEU A 65 -3.94 21.41 -35.35
C LEU A 65 -3.29 22.77 -35.63
N LYS A 66 -4.07 23.88 -35.59
CA LYS A 66 -3.52 25.23 -35.71
C LYS A 66 -2.57 25.57 -34.56
N ILE A 67 -2.93 25.22 -33.33
CA ILE A 67 -2.08 25.45 -32.16
C ILE A 67 -0.77 24.64 -32.28
N LEU A 68 -0.86 23.38 -32.70
CA LEU A 68 0.31 22.53 -32.91
C LEU A 68 1.24 23.10 -34.00
N ALA A 69 0.68 23.63 -35.09
CA ALA A 69 1.46 24.30 -36.14
C ALA A 69 2.16 25.56 -35.61
N VAL A 70 1.52 26.34 -34.73
CA VAL A 70 2.15 27.50 -34.08
C VAL A 70 3.29 27.07 -33.17
N ILE A 71 3.08 26.05 -32.33
CA ILE A 71 4.13 25.52 -31.45
C ILE A 71 5.35 25.07 -32.26
N GLN A 72 5.13 24.30 -33.33
CA GLN A 72 6.19 23.84 -34.23
C GLN A 72 6.85 24.99 -34.99
N GLY A 73 6.08 25.98 -35.44
CA GLY A 73 6.60 27.17 -36.13
C GLY A 73 7.50 28.04 -35.24
N ASN A 74 7.37 27.94 -33.92
CA ASN A 74 8.27 28.58 -32.94
C ASN A 74 9.45 27.68 -32.53
N GLY A 75 9.67 26.55 -33.21
CA GLY A 75 10.77 25.62 -32.90
C GLY A 75 10.59 24.84 -31.61
N LEU A 76 9.37 24.78 -31.06
CA LEU A 76 9.05 24.04 -29.84
C LEU A 76 8.36 22.71 -30.16
N THR A 77 8.54 21.73 -29.28
CA THR A 77 7.67 20.55 -29.23
C THR A 77 6.60 20.74 -28.15
N VAL A 78 5.54 19.93 -28.19
CA VAL A 78 4.51 19.95 -27.14
C VAL A 78 5.11 19.67 -25.76
N ALA A 79 6.11 18.78 -25.69
CA ALA A 79 6.82 18.48 -24.43
C ALA A 79 7.57 19.72 -23.90
N HIS A 80 8.38 20.40 -24.72
CA HIS A 80 9.08 21.62 -24.32
C HIS A 80 8.12 22.75 -23.91
N PHE A 81 7.00 22.89 -24.62
CA PHE A 81 5.97 23.87 -24.26
C PHE A 81 5.37 23.56 -22.88
N LEU A 82 4.99 22.31 -22.64
CA LEU A 82 4.41 21.90 -21.35
C LEU A 82 5.43 22.01 -20.21
N ASP A 83 6.70 21.70 -20.46
CA ASP A 83 7.79 21.82 -19.50
C ASP A 83 8.04 23.29 -19.12
N ALA A 84 8.22 24.18 -20.10
CA ALA A 84 8.37 25.61 -19.86
C ALA A 84 7.16 26.22 -19.13
N LEU A 85 5.94 25.79 -19.49
CA LEU A 85 4.73 26.17 -18.78
C LEU A 85 4.72 25.65 -17.33
N SER A 86 5.27 24.45 -17.08
CA SER A 86 5.27 23.73 -15.80
C SER A 86 6.57 23.89 -15.01
N TRP A 87 7.07 25.12 -14.90
CA TRP A 87 8.27 25.48 -14.11
C TRP A 87 9.63 25.03 -14.66
N GLY A 88 9.69 24.45 -15.86
CA GLY A 88 10.95 24.05 -16.51
C GLY A 88 11.83 25.22 -16.98
N ASP A 89 11.25 26.42 -17.11
CA ASP A 89 11.97 27.64 -17.48
C ASP A 89 11.80 28.77 -16.45
N ARG A 90 12.92 29.47 -16.17
CA ARG A 90 12.98 30.54 -15.16
C ARG A 90 12.26 31.80 -15.60
N ASP A 91 12.37 32.17 -16.87
CA ASP A 91 11.77 33.39 -17.39
C ASP A 91 10.24 33.22 -17.55
N CYS A 92 9.81 32.04 -18.01
CA CYS A 92 8.42 31.61 -18.03
C CYS A 92 7.79 31.61 -16.62
N THR A 93 8.56 31.24 -15.59
CA THR A 93 8.07 31.25 -14.20
C THR A 93 7.85 32.66 -13.66
N ARG A 94 8.58 33.66 -14.16
CA ARG A 94 8.46 35.07 -13.73
C ARG A 94 7.37 35.82 -14.50
N ASP A 95 7.14 35.44 -15.76
CA ASP A 95 6.13 36.07 -16.61
C ASP A 95 4.72 35.96 -16.02
N ALA A 96 3.99 37.09 -15.99
CA ALA A 96 2.67 37.14 -15.38
C ALA A 96 1.60 36.36 -16.16
N THR A 97 1.71 36.36 -17.49
CA THR A 97 0.78 35.70 -18.40
C THR A 97 0.95 34.19 -18.31
N VAL A 98 2.18 33.69 -18.36
CA VAL A 98 2.48 32.26 -18.22
C VAL A 98 2.04 31.74 -16.85
N ARG A 99 2.30 32.50 -15.77
CA ARG A 99 1.79 32.15 -14.44
C ARG A 99 0.26 32.06 -14.39
N ALA A 100 -0.45 32.97 -15.05
CA ALA A 100 -1.91 32.95 -15.10
C ALA A 100 -2.42 31.73 -15.88
N ALA A 101 -1.82 31.43 -17.04
CA ALA A 101 -2.14 30.25 -17.84
C ALA A 101 -1.88 28.95 -17.06
N ARG A 102 -0.72 28.83 -16.39
CA ARG A 102 -0.39 27.69 -15.53
C ARG A 102 -1.40 27.51 -14.40
N ARG A 103 -1.75 28.59 -13.68
CA ARG A 103 -2.80 28.54 -12.65
C ARG A 103 -4.11 28.01 -13.23
N GLY A 104 -4.53 28.55 -14.37
CA GLY A 104 -5.73 28.09 -15.08
C GLY A 104 -5.70 26.60 -15.43
N LEU A 105 -4.54 26.06 -15.82
CA LEU A 105 -4.36 24.63 -16.06
C LEU A 105 -4.46 23.81 -14.75
N CYS A 106 -3.72 24.20 -13.72
CA CYS A 106 -3.65 23.47 -12.44
C CYS A 106 -4.96 23.46 -11.66
N THR A 107 -5.79 24.50 -11.81
CA THR A 107 -7.12 24.57 -11.17
C THR A 107 -8.24 24.05 -12.07
N SER A 108 -7.93 23.64 -13.30
CA SER A 108 -8.95 23.21 -14.26
C SER A 108 -9.58 21.87 -13.84
N PRO A 109 -10.92 21.74 -13.87
CA PRO A 109 -11.58 20.45 -13.64
C PRO A 109 -11.23 19.41 -14.71
N LEU A 110 -10.62 19.82 -15.84
CA LEU A 110 -10.20 18.91 -16.90
C LEU A 110 -8.90 18.18 -16.57
N LEU A 111 -8.04 18.74 -15.72
CA LEU A 111 -6.70 18.21 -15.47
C LEU A 111 -6.71 16.77 -14.91
N PRO A 112 -7.55 16.42 -13.91
CA PRO A 112 -7.64 15.03 -13.46
C PRO A 112 -8.05 14.06 -14.60
N GLY A 113 -8.93 14.51 -15.49
CA GLY A 113 -9.32 13.74 -16.67
C GLY A 113 -8.19 13.55 -17.68
N ILE A 114 -7.33 14.56 -17.85
CA ILE A 114 -6.13 14.49 -18.70
C ILE A 114 -5.17 13.45 -18.14
N ILE A 115 -4.81 13.56 -16.86
CA ILE A 115 -3.88 12.63 -16.19
C ILE A 115 -4.40 11.19 -16.26
N ARG A 116 -5.70 10.97 -15.98
CA ARG A 116 -6.31 9.62 -16.10
C ARG A 116 -6.23 9.05 -17.51
N ARG A 117 -6.39 9.88 -18.55
CA ARG A 117 -6.29 9.43 -19.94
C ARG A 117 -4.85 9.20 -20.39
N TRP A 118 -3.88 9.93 -19.83
CA TRP A 118 -2.46 9.66 -20.04
C TRP A 118 -2.04 8.32 -19.43
N HIS A 119 -2.54 8.01 -18.24
CA HIS A 119 -2.33 6.71 -17.58
C HIS A 119 -3.10 5.57 -18.26
N LYS A 120 -4.36 5.79 -18.65
CA LYS A 120 -5.23 4.78 -19.25
C LYS A 120 -6.03 5.37 -20.42
N PRO A 121 -5.47 5.36 -21.64
CA PRO A 121 -6.14 5.90 -22.82
C PRO A 121 -7.51 5.24 -23.10
N PRO A 122 -8.50 6.00 -23.61
CA PRO A 122 -9.77 5.41 -24.03
C PRO A 122 -9.54 4.42 -25.18
N ARG A 123 -10.28 3.32 -25.16
CA ARG A 123 -10.25 2.30 -26.21
C ARG A 123 -11.44 2.52 -27.14
N SER A 124 -11.23 2.38 -28.44
CA SER A 124 -12.35 2.36 -29.39
C SER A 124 -13.14 1.05 -29.20
N PRO A 125 -14.48 1.11 -29.18
CA PRO A 125 -15.33 -0.04 -28.82
C PRO A 125 -15.09 -1.25 -29.74
N ASN A 126 -14.73 -1.01 -31.00
CA ASN A 126 -14.55 -2.05 -32.02
C ASN A 126 -13.09 -2.47 -32.25
N SER A 127 -12.12 -1.89 -31.53
CA SER A 127 -10.72 -2.31 -31.70
C SER A 127 -10.44 -3.58 -30.91
N ARG A 128 -9.80 -4.56 -31.55
CA ARG A 128 -9.21 -5.74 -30.88
C ARG A 128 -7.75 -5.53 -30.49
N LYS A 129 -7.12 -4.43 -30.92
CA LYS A 129 -5.72 -4.13 -30.60
C LYS A 129 -5.55 -3.86 -29.10
N GLY A 130 -4.35 -4.16 -28.59
CA GLY A 130 -3.93 -3.80 -27.24
C GLY A 130 -4.11 -2.31 -26.99
N ARG A 131 -4.37 -1.93 -25.72
CA ARG A 131 -4.42 -0.51 -25.35
C ARG A 131 -3.01 0.09 -25.54
N PRO A 132 -2.90 1.31 -26.10
CA PRO A 132 -1.61 1.99 -26.15
C PRO A 132 -1.03 2.15 -24.73
N GLU A 133 0.27 1.94 -24.58
CA GLU A 133 0.96 2.12 -23.29
C GLU A 133 0.91 3.59 -22.84
N ALA A 134 0.97 4.53 -23.80
CA ALA A 134 0.95 5.97 -23.54
C ALA A 134 1.97 6.36 -22.44
N ALA A 135 1.54 7.08 -21.40
CA ALA A 135 2.40 7.48 -20.30
C ALA A 135 2.24 6.56 -19.08
N ARG A 136 1.70 5.35 -19.24
CA ARG A 136 1.31 4.49 -18.12
C ARG A 136 2.46 4.19 -17.17
N SER A 137 3.58 3.69 -17.68
CA SER A 137 4.76 3.32 -16.89
C SER A 137 5.34 4.52 -16.12
N VAL A 138 5.50 5.66 -16.81
CA VAL A 138 5.95 6.92 -16.19
C VAL A 138 5.00 7.40 -15.09
N MET A 139 3.69 7.31 -15.31
CA MET A 139 2.68 7.75 -14.34
C MET A 139 2.58 6.81 -13.13
N GLU A 140 2.70 5.49 -13.33
CA GLU A 140 2.73 4.51 -12.24
C GLU A 140 3.97 4.70 -11.37
N HIS A 141 5.15 4.89 -11.99
CA HIS A 141 6.38 5.18 -11.26
C HIS A 141 6.31 6.50 -10.49
N PHE A 142 5.85 7.58 -11.13
CA PHE A 142 5.66 8.88 -10.47
C PHE A 142 4.68 8.79 -9.29
N ALA A 143 3.56 8.08 -9.46
CA ALA A 143 2.58 7.88 -8.39
C ALA A 143 3.18 7.11 -7.20
N LEU A 144 4.06 6.13 -7.47
CA LEU A 144 4.76 5.39 -6.42
C LEU A 144 5.70 6.30 -5.63
N GLU A 145 6.52 7.11 -6.30
CA GLU A 145 7.43 8.06 -5.65
C GLU A 145 6.67 9.06 -4.77
N CYS A 146 5.60 9.67 -5.28
CA CYS A 146 4.76 10.56 -4.48
C CYS A 146 4.12 9.85 -3.29
N SER A 147 3.66 8.61 -3.48
CA SER A 147 3.04 7.83 -2.39
C SER A 147 4.05 7.47 -1.31
N ARG A 148 5.29 7.14 -1.70
CA ARG A 148 6.38 6.84 -0.78
C ARG A 148 6.65 8.00 0.17
N GLU A 149 6.76 9.24 -0.33
CA GLU A 149 6.96 10.41 0.53
C GLU A 149 5.83 10.62 1.53
N ILE A 150 4.58 10.36 1.12
CA ILE A 150 3.42 10.43 2.00
C ILE A 150 3.53 9.35 3.09
N PHE A 151 3.81 8.11 2.71
CA PHE A 151 3.88 6.98 3.65
C PHE A 151 5.05 7.10 4.63
N GLU A 152 6.23 7.56 4.18
CA GLU A 152 7.38 7.77 5.05
C GLU A 152 7.10 8.84 6.12
N ARG A 153 6.43 9.94 5.73
CA ARG A 153 6.01 11.01 6.64
C ARG A 153 4.95 10.54 7.62
N GLU A 154 3.95 9.82 7.13
CA GLU A 154 2.89 9.26 7.96
C GLU A 154 3.44 8.25 8.97
N LEU A 155 4.32 7.33 8.52
CA LEU A 155 4.97 6.34 9.38
C LEU A 155 5.87 7.00 10.43
N GLU A 156 6.56 8.09 10.09
CA GLU A 156 7.33 8.87 11.08
C GLU A 156 6.41 9.53 12.11
N GLY A 157 5.24 10.01 11.68
CA GLY A 157 4.21 10.53 12.58
C GLY A 157 3.64 9.52 13.57
N LEU A 158 3.86 8.20 13.37
CA LEU A 158 3.46 7.15 14.29
C LEU A 158 4.50 6.85 15.39
N ALA A 159 5.66 7.51 15.36
CA ALA A 159 6.76 7.22 16.27
C ALA A 159 6.34 7.22 17.75
N ASP A 160 5.65 8.27 18.20
CA ASP A 160 5.20 8.46 19.58
C ASP A 160 4.14 7.44 20.04
N ILE A 161 3.42 6.84 19.09
CA ILE A 161 2.42 5.80 19.40
C ILE A 161 3.12 4.48 19.76
N PHE A 162 4.21 4.16 19.05
CA PHE A 162 4.90 2.88 19.15
C PHE A 162 6.19 2.94 19.96
N GLU A 163 6.64 4.14 20.35
CA GLU A 163 7.78 4.32 21.22
C GLU A 163 7.53 3.67 22.59
N SER A 164 8.52 2.90 23.03
CA SER A 164 8.54 2.38 24.39
C SER A 164 9.17 3.43 25.32
N PRO A 165 8.75 3.51 26.59
CA PRO A 165 9.47 4.30 27.58
C PRO A 165 10.94 3.88 27.61
N PHE A 166 11.83 4.87 27.68
CA PHE A 166 13.27 4.70 27.61
C PHE A 166 13.82 4.34 28.99
N GLY A 167 14.58 3.24 29.09
CA GLY A 167 15.40 2.93 30.26
C GLY A 167 14.77 2.10 31.38
N ASP A 168 13.44 1.97 31.42
CA ASP A 168 12.74 1.17 32.45
C ASP A 168 12.11 -0.11 31.87
N ASP A 169 12.06 -1.16 32.68
CA ASP A 169 11.21 -2.33 32.42
C ASP A 169 9.77 -1.86 32.23
N ILE A 170 9.07 -2.38 31.21
CA ILE A 170 7.68 -1.97 30.96
C ILE A 170 6.86 -2.30 32.20
N SER A 171 6.29 -1.27 32.82
CA SER A 171 5.45 -1.46 33.99
C SER A 171 4.15 -2.19 33.62
N GLU A 172 3.58 -2.92 34.58
CA GLU A 172 2.26 -3.56 34.40
C GLU A 172 1.19 -2.55 33.99
N ALA A 173 1.23 -1.34 34.55
CA ALA A 173 0.33 -0.24 34.21
C ALA A 173 0.46 0.18 32.73
N GLU A 174 1.68 0.21 32.18
CA GLU A 174 1.91 0.54 30.78
C GLU A 174 1.47 -0.55 29.81
N LEU A 175 1.66 -1.83 30.17
CA LEU A 175 1.16 -2.98 29.41
C LEU A 175 -0.36 -2.99 29.35
N THR A 176 -1.02 -2.75 30.49
CA THR A 176 -2.48 -2.76 30.62
C THR A 176 -3.14 -1.49 30.07
N SER A 177 -2.42 -0.37 29.98
CA SER A 177 -2.93 0.88 29.41
C SER A 177 -3.14 0.85 27.89
N LEU A 178 -2.55 -0.12 27.17
CA LEU A 178 -2.62 -0.14 25.70
C LEU A 178 -3.96 -0.67 25.21
N SER A 179 -4.84 0.24 24.78
CA SER A 179 -6.12 -0.10 24.17
C SER A 179 -6.03 -0.17 22.64
N PHE A 180 -6.12 -1.36 22.06
CA PHE A 180 -6.10 -1.56 20.60
C PHE A 180 -7.10 -0.67 19.84
N PRO A 181 -8.39 -0.55 20.24
CA PRO A 181 -9.33 0.34 19.57
C PRO A 181 -8.91 1.81 19.57
N GLN A 182 -8.32 2.29 20.68
CA GLN A 182 -7.84 3.67 20.79
C GLN A 182 -6.58 3.88 19.93
N THR A 183 -5.64 2.94 19.97
CA THR A 183 -4.44 2.95 19.14
C THR A 183 -4.80 2.96 17.65
N VAL A 184 -5.75 2.13 17.22
CA VAL A 184 -6.28 2.13 15.84
C VAL A 184 -6.82 3.52 15.47
N LYS A 185 -7.59 4.15 16.35
CA LYS A 185 -8.14 5.49 16.08
C LYS A 185 -7.03 6.54 15.92
N LEU A 186 -6.00 6.48 16.75
CA LEU A 186 -4.87 7.41 16.71
C LEU A 186 -3.99 7.18 15.47
N VAL A 187 -3.72 5.93 15.12
CA VAL A 187 -2.98 5.57 13.91
C VAL A 187 -3.73 6.04 12.67
N LYS A 188 -5.05 5.83 12.58
CA LYS A 188 -5.87 6.34 11.47
C LYS A 188 -5.81 7.85 11.31
N SER A 189 -5.73 8.59 12.43
CA SER A 189 -5.65 10.06 12.37
C SER A 189 -4.28 10.56 11.93
N LYS A 190 -3.21 9.81 12.24
CA LYS A 190 -1.83 10.22 11.94
C LYS A 190 -1.29 9.68 10.61
N ALA A 191 -1.78 8.52 10.18
CA ALA A 191 -1.36 7.83 8.96
C ALA A 191 -2.57 7.38 8.11
N PRO A 192 -3.45 8.29 7.68
CA PRO A 192 -4.68 7.94 6.98
C PRO A 192 -4.45 7.25 5.63
N ASN A 193 -3.46 7.68 4.84
CA ASN A 193 -3.25 7.13 3.50
C ASN A 193 -2.60 5.74 3.56
N LEU A 194 -1.58 5.59 4.39
CA LEU A 194 -0.92 4.31 4.62
C LEU A 194 -1.87 3.30 5.26
N TRP A 195 -2.69 3.75 6.22
CA TRP A 195 -3.75 2.91 6.80
C TRP A 195 -4.70 2.41 5.71
N GLU A 196 -5.24 3.31 4.89
CA GLU A 196 -6.22 2.95 3.86
C GLU A 196 -5.63 1.99 2.83
N LEU A 197 -4.37 2.19 2.42
CA LEU A 197 -3.66 1.28 1.53
C LEU A 197 -3.57 -0.13 2.13
N LEU A 198 -3.02 -0.25 3.34
CA LEU A 198 -2.85 -1.56 3.99
C LEU A 198 -4.20 -2.22 4.29
N PHE A 199 -5.21 -1.44 4.68
CA PHE A 199 -6.55 -1.93 4.93
C PHE A 199 -7.19 -2.51 3.67
N ARG A 200 -6.99 -1.87 2.51
CA ARG A 200 -7.45 -2.38 1.21
C ARG A 200 -6.67 -3.61 0.76
N LEU A 201 -5.37 -3.67 1.01
CA LEU A 201 -4.56 -4.84 0.67
C LEU A 201 -4.91 -6.06 1.55
N ALA A 202 -5.32 -5.83 2.80
CA ALA A 202 -5.70 -6.89 3.73
C ALA A 202 -7.05 -7.55 3.41
N ARG A 203 -7.84 -7.04 2.45
CA ARG A 203 -9.14 -7.62 2.07
C ARG A 203 -9.38 -7.50 0.58
N THR A 204 -9.79 -8.60 -0.05
CA THR A 204 -10.37 -8.54 -1.40
C THR A 204 -11.85 -8.13 -1.34
N GLU A 205 -12.36 -7.57 -2.44
CA GLU A 205 -13.79 -7.20 -2.55
C GLU A 205 -14.71 -8.41 -2.31
N GLY A 206 -14.31 -9.60 -2.78
CA GLY A 206 -15.06 -10.85 -2.56
C GLY A 206 -15.05 -11.32 -1.09
N GLN A 207 -14.01 -11.02 -0.31
CA GLN A 207 -13.99 -11.34 1.12
C GLN A 207 -14.85 -10.38 1.95
N GLN A 208 -15.03 -9.14 1.51
CA GLN A 208 -15.89 -8.18 2.18
C GLN A 208 -17.36 -8.62 2.17
N THR A 209 -17.81 -9.21 1.05
CA THR A 209 -19.17 -9.71 0.90
C THR A 209 -19.42 -11.01 1.66
N ARG A 210 -18.43 -11.93 1.67
CA ARG A 210 -18.55 -13.24 2.34
C ARG A 210 -18.41 -13.17 3.85
N ASN A 211 -17.48 -12.36 4.35
CA ASN A 211 -17.14 -12.29 5.78
C ASN A 211 -17.14 -10.84 6.30
N PRO A 212 -18.31 -10.21 6.45
CA PRO A 212 -18.40 -8.81 6.85
C PRO A 212 -17.83 -8.56 8.26
N ASN A 213 -17.96 -9.54 9.15
CA ASN A 213 -17.54 -9.44 10.55
C ASN A 213 -16.01 -9.45 10.74
N LYS A 214 -15.22 -9.90 9.75
CA LYS A 214 -13.77 -9.94 9.85
C LYS A 214 -13.19 -8.54 9.64
N ASN A 215 -12.76 -7.88 10.71
CA ASN A 215 -12.14 -6.56 10.66
C ASN A 215 -10.60 -6.67 10.64
N PRO A 216 -9.92 -6.23 9.57
CA PRO A 216 -8.46 -6.33 9.47
C PRO A 216 -7.73 -5.24 10.26
N SER A 217 -8.43 -4.38 11.01
CA SER A 217 -7.83 -3.25 11.74
C SER A 217 -6.68 -3.68 12.66
N ASN A 218 -6.82 -4.79 13.37
CA ASN A 218 -5.76 -5.29 14.24
C ASN A 218 -4.55 -5.78 13.42
N ILE A 219 -4.78 -6.43 12.27
CA ILE A 219 -3.71 -6.89 11.38
C ILE A 219 -2.95 -5.68 10.83
N VAL A 220 -3.66 -4.67 10.33
CA VAL A 220 -3.05 -3.43 9.80
C VAL A 220 -2.25 -2.72 10.89
N LEU A 221 -2.79 -2.63 12.10
CA LEU A 221 -2.07 -2.05 13.24
C LEU A 221 -0.76 -2.80 13.53
N ILE A 222 -0.80 -4.13 13.53
CA ILE A 222 0.37 -4.97 13.78
C ILE A 222 1.42 -4.76 12.67
N VAL A 223 1.02 -4.74 11.39
CA VAL A 223 1.94 -4.46 10.26
C VAL A 223 2.59 -3.07 10.39
N LEU A 224 1.83 -2.04 10.76
CA LEU A 224 2.37 -0.70 10.98
C LEU A 224 3.34 -0.63 12.16
N ALA A 225 3.06 -1.38 13.23
CA ALA A 225 3.97 -1.53 14.35
C ALA A 225 5.27 -2.22 13.93
N MET A 226 5.20 -3.24 13.06
CA MET A 226 6.39 -3.89 12.50
C MET A 226 7.23 -2.90 11.70
N PHE A 227 6.65 -2.15 10.77
CA PHE A 227 7.39 -1.14 10.00
C PHE A 227 8.04 -0.09 10.90
N SER A 228 7.35 0.34 11.95
CA SER A 228 7.88 1.32 12.89
C SER A 228 9.07 0.78 13.68
N TYR A 229 8.98 -0.46 14.15
CA TYR A 229 10.06 -1.16 14.85
C TYR A 229 11.28 -1.40 13.96
N THR A 230 11.09 -1.81 12.70
CA THR A 230 12.20 -2.01 11.75
C THR A 230 12.99 -0.72 11.51
N ARG A 231 12.34 0.44 11.57
CA ARG A 231 13.02 1.74 11.46
C ARG A 231 13.83 2.08 12.72
N THR A 232 13.34 1.70 13.90
CA THR A 232 14.04 1.96 15.17
C THR A 232 13.55 0.98 16.24
N HIS A 233 14.47 0.26 16.89
CA HIS A 233 14.14 -0.71 17.93
C HIS A 233 13.44 -0.10 19.16
N HIS A 234 13.58 1.22 19.38
CA HIS A 234 12.84 1.96 20.40
C HIS A 234 11.33 2.06 20.12
N ARG A 235 10.90 1.92 18.86
CA ARG A 235 9.49 1.93 18.42
C ARG A 235 8.84 0.54 18.48
N GLY A 236 9.15 -0.20 19.53
CA GLY A 236 8.79 -1.62 19.71
C GLY A 236 7.69 -1.89 20.74
N ARG A 237 6.86 -0.90 21.10
CA ARG A 237 5.90 -1.04 22.22
C ARG A 237 4.96 -2.23 22.08
N LEU A 238 4.40 -2.44 20.89
CA LEU A 238 3.51 -3.56 20.60
C LEU A 238 4.25 -4.90 20.59
N GLN A 239 5.47 -4.94 20.04
CA GLN A 239 6.30 -6.14 20.01
C GLN A 239 6.65 -6.60 21.43
N LYS A 240 7.01 -5.66 22.31
CA LYS A 240 7.28 -5.97 23.71
C LYS A 240 6.02 -6.45 24.45
N LEU A 241 4.86 -5.84 24.19
CA LEU A 241 3.58 -6.31 24.74
C LEU A 241 3.29 -7.76 24.32
N PHE A 242 3.45 -8.08 23.04
CA PHE A 242 3.27 -9.46 22.56
C PHE A 242 4.29 -10.42 23.14
N ALA A 243 5.55 -10.00 23.30
CA ALA A 243 6.57 -10.81 23.95
C ALA A 243 6.20 -11.15 25.41
N VAL A 244 5.70 -10.18 26.16
CA VAL A 244 5.22 -10.44 27.53
C VAL A 244 4.02 -11.39 27.50
N TYR A 245 3.02 -11.10 26.67
CA TYR A 245 1.81 -11.93 26.56
C TYR A 245 2.12 -13.39 26.20
N PHE A 246 2.97 -13.63 25.20
CA PHE A 246 3.31 -14.99 24.76
C PHE A 246 4.15 -15.74 25.79
N LYS A 247 5.06 -15.05 26.49
CA LYS A 247 5.82 -15.64 27.61
C LYS A 247 4.90 -16.08 28.74
N PHE A 248 3.87 -15.31 29.08
CA PHE A 248 2.89 -15.67 30.10
C PHE A 248 1.90 -16.76 29.66
N ARG A 249 1.57 -16.83 28.38
CA ARG A 249 0.70 -17.89 27.83
C ARG A 249 1.40 -19.24 27.69
N GLY A 250 2.69 -19.34 28.03
CA GLY A 250 3.43 -20.59 27.94
C GLY A 250 3.63 -21.07 26.51
N LEU A 251 3.53 -20.17 25.51
CA LEU A 251 3.98 -20.51 24.16
C LEU A 251 5.48 -20.82 24.25
N SER A 252 5.84 -22.03 23.82
CA SER A 252 7.20 -22.56 23.96
C SER A 252 8.21 -21.61 23.31
N ALA A 253 9.49 -21.74 23.67
CA ALA A 253 10.59 -21.03 23.01
C ALA A 253 10.52 -21.14 21.47
N GLU A 254 9.87 -22.17 20.91
CA GLU A 254 9.66 -22.33 19.48
C GLU A 254 8.70 -21.31 18.87
N GLY A 255 7.69 -20.82 19.61
CA GLY A 255 6.83 -19.74 19.12
C GLY A 255 7.61 -18.41 18.98
N PHE A 256 8.52 -18.16 19.92
CA PHE A 256 9.45 -17.04 19.85
C PHE A 256 10.49 -17.22 18.76
N ASP A 257 11.10 -18.39 18.62
CA ASP A 257 12.04 -18.71 17.56
C ASP A 257 11.37 -18.62 16.18
N THR A 258 10.10 -18.98 16.05
CA THR A 258 9.34 -18.87 14.80
C THR A 258 9.07 -17.41 14.44
N LEU A 259 8.66 -16.60 15.41
CA LEU A 259 8.55 -15.15 15.22
C LEU A 259 9.92 -14.54 14.88
N HIS A 260 10.97 -14.86 15.62
CA HIS A 260 12.33 -14.37 15.36
C HIS A 260 12.86 -14.81 13.99
N LEU A 261 12.60 -16.06 13.57
CA LEU A 261 12.96 -16.56 12.25
C LEU A 261 12.21 -15.81 11.15
N ILE A 262 10.92 -15.53 11.33
CA ILE A 262 10.13 -14.69 10.40
C ILE A 262 10.64 -13.25 10.37
N TYR A 263 11.08 -12.70 11.51
CA TYR A 263 11.58 -11.33 11.64
C TYR A 263 13.00 -11.14 11.09
N GLU A 264 13.88 -12.11 11.25
CA GLU A 264 15.31 -12.02 10.89
C GLU A 264 15.63 -12.60 9.51
N ARG A 265 14.83 -13.56 9.05
CA ARG A 265 14.96 -14.17 7.72
C ARG A 265 13.59 -14.09 7.06
N CYS A 266 13.39 -13.16 6.13
CA CYS A 266 12.23 -13.17 5.24
C CYS A 266 12.24 -14.38 4.26
N ASP A 267 12.52 -15.59 4.75
CA ASP A 267 12.47 -16.83 4.01
C ASP A 267 11.38 -17.74 4.61
N VAL A 268 10.19 -17.61 4.03
CA VAL A 268 8.98 -18.34 4.39
C VAL A 268 9.17 -19.86 4.23
N GLY A 269 10.08 -20.30 3.36
CA GLY A 269 10.33 -21.72 3.09
C GLY A 269 10.90 -22.48 4.29
N THR A 270 11.75 -21.82 5.08
CA THR A 270 12.37 -22.44 6.26
C THR A 270 11.35 -22.63 7.41
N VAL A 271 10.33 -21.76 7.49
CA VAL A 271 9.28 -21.82 8.52
C VAL A 271 8.29 -22.97 8.24
N VAL A 272 7.87 -23.13 6.98
CA VAL A 272 6.96 -24.21 6.57
C VAL A 272 7.58 -25.59 6.78
N ALA A 273 8.88 -25.74 6.53
CA ALA A 273 9.60 -27.00 6.71
C ALA A 273 9.78 -27.44 8.18
N LYS A 274 9.74 -26.48 9.13
CA LYS A 274 9.75 -26.79 10.56
C LYS A 274 8.37 -27.24 11.06
N ILE A 275 7.31 -26.56 10.63
CA ILE A 275 5.93 -26.87 11.02
C ILE A 275 5.48 -28.25 10.50
N GLN A 276 5.98 -28.70 9.35
CA GLN A 276 5.63 -30.01 8.78
C GLN A 276 6.42 -31.20 9.39
N LYS A 277 7.32 -30.94 10.34
CA LYS A 277 8.20 -31.97 10.94
C LYS A 277 7.82 -32.34 12.38
N GLU A 278 6.79 -31.71 12.92
CA GLU A 278 6.10 -32.04 14.16
C GLU A 278 4.75 -32.69 13.86
#